data_AF-A0A0F6U0M2-F1
#
_entry.id   AF-A0A0F6U0M2-F1
#
_cell.length_a   1.000
_cell.length_b   1.000
_cell.length_c   1.000
_cell.angle_alpha   90.00
_cell.angle_beta   90.00
_cell.angle_gamma   90.00
#
_symmetry.space_group_name_H-M   'P 1'
#
loop_
_entity.id
_entity.type
_entity.pdbx_description
1 polymer ?
#
loop_
_entity_poly.entity_id
_entity_poly.type
_entity_poly.pdbx_seq_one_letter_code
_entity_poly.pdbx_strand_id
1 'polypeptide(L)'
;MSKAAVSKDVSRYFEVIPDFAAFMDADGQALEFPLTISQLAKAAQTTVHTVRNYVLENLVLCPEHSAGGFGLYNQCALNRLRFIRAARAAGLLILDIKPLLYAINEGDQQACEAAMRELQTKIDERQAYLQALDSQLSELRQLA
;
A
#
# COMPACT_ATOMS: atom_id res chain seq x y z
N MET A 1 41.33 -30.22 0.23
CA MET A 1 40.38 -30.26 -0.91
C MET A 1 38.98 -30.40 -0.32
N SER A 2 37.94 -29.59 -0.55
CA SER A 2 37.77 -28.23 -1.06
C SER A 2 36.58 -27.71 -0.24
N LYS A 3 36.68 -26.53 0.37
CA LYS A 3 35.64 -25.95 1.23
C LYS A 3 34.59 -25.37 0.29
N ALA A 4 33.42 -26.02 0.16
CA ALA A 4 32.34 -25.52 -0.67
C ALA A 4 31.90 -24.16 -0.14
N ALA A 5 32.16 -23.12 -0.92
CA ALA A 5 31.65 -21.78 -0.67
C ALA A 5 30.12 -21.85 -0.78
N VAL A 6 29.44 -21.76 0.36
CA VAL A 6 28.00 -21.51 0.41
C VAL A 6 27.78 -20.12 -0.17
N SER A 7 27.34 -20.07 -1.42
CA SER A 7 26.81 -18.84 -2.01
C SER A 7 25.64 -18.38 -1.14
N LYS A 8 25.87 -17.33 -0.35
CA LYS A 8 24.82 -16.69 0.46
C LYS A 8 23.93 -15.92 -0.51
N ASP A 9 22.97 -16.60 -1.11
CA ASP A 9 21.92 -15.94 -1.86
C ASP A 9 21.05 -15.14 -0.87
N VAL A 10 21.33 -13.85 -0.80
CA VAL A 10 20.66 -12.91 0.11
C VAL A 10 19.30 -12.49 -0.45
N SER A 11 19.00 -12.81 -1.72
CA SER A 11 17.79 -12.40 -2.46
C SER A 11 16.51 -12.84 -1.76
N ARG A 12 16.54 -14.00 -1.09
CA ARG A 12 15.42 -14.52 -0.28
C ARG A 12 15.02 -13.65 0.91
N TYR A 13 15.89 -12.74 1.35
CA TYR A 13 15.58 -11.78 2.42
C TYR A 13 14.95 -10.48 1.89
N PHE A 14 14.91 -10.30 0.56
CA PHE A 14 14.38 -9.12 -0.11
C PHE A 14 13.04 -9.38 -0.84
N GLU A 15 12.56 -10.63 -0.85
CA GLU A 15 11.21 -10.99 -1.26
C GLU A 15 10.23 -10.61 -0.12
N VAL A 16 9.19 -9.80 -0.25
CA VAL A 16 8.32 -9.49 -1.39
C VAL A 16 7.74 -8.09 -1.14
N ILE A 17 8.23 -7.05 -1.82
CA ILE A 17 7.30 -6.02 -2.27
C ILE A 17 6.67 -6.66 -3.51
N PRO A 18 5.38 -7.02 -3.49
CA PRO A 18 4.72 -7.51 -4.70
C PRO A 18 4.94 -6.44 -5.77
N ASP A 19 5.33 -6.86 -6.96
CA ASP A 19 5.69 -5.99 -8.08
C ASP A 19 4.88 -4.69 -8.05
N PHE A 20 5.52 -3.63 -7.52
CA PHE A 20 4.88 -2.35 -7.27
C PHE A 20 4.39 -1.76 -8.59
N ALA A 21 5.12 -2.03 -9.69
CA ALA A 21 4.75 -1.63 -11.03
C ALA A 21 3.55 -2.43 -11.52
N ALA A 22 3.58 -3.77 -11.50
CA ALA A 22 2.42 -4.56 -11.91
C ALA A 22 1.15 -4.30 -11.06
N PHE A 23 1.33 -3.89 -9.81
CA PHE A 23 0.24 -3.46 -8.94
C PHE A 23 -0.35 -2.09 -9.32
N MET A 24 0.50 -1.12 -9.66
CA MET A 24 0.07 0.19 -10.18
C MET A 24 -0.52 0.09 -11.60
N ASP A 25 -0.04 -0.87 -12.41
CA ASP A 25 -0.50 -1.11 -13.79
C ASP A 25 -1.73 -2.01 -13.87
N ALA A 26 -2.15 -2.65 -12.76
CA ALA A 26 -3.35 -3.51 -12.68
C ALA A 26 -4.68 -2.74 -12.74
N ASP A 27 -4.66 -1.47 -13.13
CA ASP A 27 -5.84 -0.66 -13.46
C ASP A 27 -6.59 -1.17 -14.70
N GLY A 28 -5.99 -2.07 -15.48
CA GLY A 28 -6.55 -2.61 -16.73
C GLY A 28 -7.48 -3.83 -16.64
N GLN A 29 -7.76 -4.40 -15.45
CA GLN A 29 -8.78 -5.46 -15.35
C GLN A 29 -10.16 -4.86 -15.17
N ALA A 30 -11.04 -5.05 -16.16
CA ALA A 30 -12.47 -4.77 -16.04
C ALA A 30 -13.07 -5.70 -14.98
N LEU A 31 -13.14 -5.23 -13.74
CA LEU A 31 -13.84 -5.89 -12.65
C LEU A 31 -15.31 -5.47 -12.66
N GLU A 32 -16.21 -6.44 -12.55
CA GLU A 32 -17.63 -6.18 -12.36
C GLU A 32 -17.90 -5.89 -10.88
N PHE A 33 -18.53 -4.75 -10.59
CA PHE A 33 -18.92 -4.32 -9.26
C PHE A 33 -20.41 -4.56 -9.03
N PRO A 34 -20.85 -4.77 -7.76
CA PRO A 34 -20.06 -4.73 -6.53
C PRO A 34 -19.28 -6.01 -6.24
N LEU A 35 -18.13 -5.87 -5.57
CA LEU A 35 -17.30 -6.99 -5.12
C LEU A 35 -17.67 -7.41 -3.70
N THR A 36 -17.62 -8.72 -3.43
CA THR A 36 -17.58 -9.25 -2.05
C THR A 36 -16.22 -8.95 -1.40
N ILE A 37 -16.13 -9.07 -0.06
CA ILE A 37 -14.87 -8.84 0.66
C ILE A 37 -13.71 -9.73 0.16
N SER A 38 -13.99 -10.98 -0.22
CA SER A 38 -13.00 -11.92 -0.74
C SER A 38 -12.51 -11.51 -2.13
N GLN A 39 -13.42 -11.09 -3.01
CA GLN A 39 -13.06 -10.58 -4.34
C GLN A 39 -12.30 -9.25 -4.22
N LEU A 40 -12.72 -8.36 -3.33
CA LEU A 40 -12.04 -7.09 -3.07
C LEU A 40 -10.61 -7.33 -2.56
N ALA A 41 -10.44 -8.23 -1.58
CA ALA A 41 -9.12 -8.58 -1.05
C ALA A 41 -8.21 -9.13 -2.16
N LYS A 42 -8.72 -10.03 -3.01
CA LYS A 42 -7.99 -10.57 -4.16
C LYS A 42 -7.61 -9.47 -5.16
N ALA A 43 -8.53 -8.58 -5.51
CA ALA A 43 -8.31 -7.48 -6.45
C ALA A 43 -7.30 -6.44 -5.92
N ALA A 44 -7.29 -6.20 -4.61
CA ALA A 44 -6.30 -5.39 -3.92
C ALA A 44 -5.02 -6.15 -3.55
N GLN A 45 -4.93 -7.42 -3.95
CA GLN A 45 -3.83 -8.35 -3.68
C GLN A 45 -3.49 -8.50 -2.17
N THR A 46 -4.46 -8.27 -1.29
CA THR A 46 -4.32 -8.32 0.17
C THR A 46 -5.14 -9.45 0.78
N THR A 47 -5.14 -9.58 2.11
CA THR A 47 -5.93 -10.60 2.80
C THR A 47 -7.31 -10.08 3.19
N VAL A 48 -8.30 -10.97 3.29
CA VAL A 48 -9.63 -10.64 3.83
C VAL A 48 -9.53 -10.05 5.24
N HIS A 49 -8.61 -10.55 6.06
CA HIS A 49 -8.36 -10.03 7.41
C HIS A 49 -7.95 -8.55 7.37
N THR A 50 -7.02 -8.20 6.48
CA THR A 50 -6.58 -6.81 6.29
C THR A 50 -7.74 -5.91 5.84
N VAL A 51 -8.55 -6.36 4.87
CA VAL A 51 -9.72 -5.59 4.42
C VAL A 51 -10.70 -5.37 5.58
N ARG A 52 -11.01 -6.42 6.36
CA ARG A 52 -11.89 -6.29 7.54
C ARG A 52 -11.37 -5.27 8.53
N ASN A 53 -10.06 -5.30 8.82
CA ASN A 53 -9.46 -4.35 9.74
C ASN A 53 -9.65 -2.89 9.25
N TYR A 54 -9.42 -2.64 7.95
CA TYR A 54 -9.62 -1.31 7.39
C TYR A 54 -11.08 -0.88 7.30
N VAL A 55 -12.02 -1.82 7.16
CA VAL A 55 -13.45 -1.52 7.26
C VAL A 55 -13.84 -1.15 8.69
N LEU A 56 -13.36 -1.90 9.69
CA LEU A 56 -13.61 -1.61 11.11
C LEU A 56 -13.07 -0.24 11.54
N GLU A 57 -11.93 0.17 10.98
CA GLU A 57 -11.32 1.47 11.25
C GLU A 57 -11.90 2.62 10.39
N ASN A 58 -12.95 2.35 9.60
CA ASN A 58 -13.54 3.28 8.62
C ASN A 58 -12.56 3.81 7.57
N LEU A 59 -11.44 3.14 7.38
CA LEU A 59 -10.50 3.47 6.31
C LEU A 59 -11.08 3.03 4.98
N VAL A 60 -11.82 1.93 4.90
CA VAL A 60 -12.53 1.51 3.69
C VAL A 60 -14.02 1.43 3.99
N LEU A 61 -14.85 2.08 3.18
CA LEU A 61 -16.29 2.10 3.40
C LEU A 61 -16.97 0.87 2.78
N CYS A 62 -17.99 0.36 3.47
CA CYS A 62 -18.89 -0.68 2.98
C CYS A 62 -20.30 -0.09 2.87
N PRO A 63 -20.63 0.60 1.76
CA PRO A 63 -21.89 1.34 1.66
C PRO A 63 -23.11 0.43 1.54
N GLU A 64 -22.92 -0.77 0.99
CA GLU A 64 -24.01 -1.68 0.63
C GLU A 64 -23.80 -3.06 1.24
N HIS A 65 -24.91 -3.75 1.46
CA HIS A 65 -24.95 -5.15 1.85
C HIS A 65 -25.92 -5.88 0.93
N SER A 66 -25.56 -7.10 0.53
CA SER A 66 -26.47 -8.00 -0.18
C SER A 66 -27.67 -8.39 0.69
N ALA A 67 -28.72 -8.95 0.07
CA ALA A 67 -29.89 -9.48 0.79
C ALA A 67 -29.52 -10.56 1.84
N GLY A 68 -28.39 -11.25 1.65
CA GLY A 68 -27.85 -12.23 2.60
C GLY A 68 -26.95 -11.64 3.70
N GLY A 69 -26.82 -10.31 3.79
CA GLY A 69 -26.02 -9.63 4.81
C GLY A 69 -24.51 -9.53 4.52
N PHE A 70 -24.04 -9.99 3.35
CA PHE A 70 -22.64 -9.82 2.95
C PHE A 70 -22.35 -8.40 2.49
N GLY A 71 -21.26 -7.80 2.99
CA GLY A 71 -20.80 -6.48 2.56
C GLY A 71 -20.40 -6.44 1.09
N LEU A 72 -20.82 -5.38 0.41
CA LEU A 72 -20.62 -5.12 -1.01
C LEU A 72 -19.80 -3.85 -1.20
N TYR A 73 -18.78 -3.94 -2.05
CA TYR A 73 -17.76 -2.91 -2.20
C TYR A 73 -17.66 -2.45 -3.65
N ASN A 74 -17.52 -1.15 -3.85
CA ASN A 74 -17.42 -0.52 -5.15
C ASN A 74 -15.96 -0.23 -5.55
N GLN A 75 -15.77 0.39 -6.72
CA GLN A 75 -14.45 0.78 -7.21
C GLN A 75 -13.71 1.71 -6.24
N CYS A 76 -14.42 2.61 -5.54
CA CYS A 76 -13.81 3.52 -4.57
C CYS A 76 -13.14 2.75 -3.42
N ALA A 77 -13.77 1.69 -2.91
CA ALA A 77 -13.18 0.82 -1.89
C ALA A 77 -11.91 0.13 -2.41
N LEU A 78 -11.91 -0.34 -3.66
CA LEU A 78 -10.72 -0.94 -4.29
C LEU A 78 -9.59 0.07 -4.43
N ASN A 79 -9.86 1.27 -4.98
CA ASN A 79 -8.88 2.34 -5.15
C ASN A 79 -8.25 2.71 -3.81
N ARG A 80 -9.04 2.74 -2.75
CA ARG A 80 -8.54 3.09 -1.42
C ARG A 80 -7.66 2.01 -0.81
N LEU A 81 -8.04 0.73 -0.95
CA LEU A 81 -7.14 -0.36 -0.57
C LEU A 81 -5.84 -0.32 -1.36
N ARG A 82 -5.93 0.01 -2.66
CA ARG A 82 -4.75 0.12 -3.50
C ARG A 82 -3.82 1.25 -3.02
N PHE A 83 -4.38 2.42 -2.74
CA PHE A 83 -3.65 3.54 -2.17
C PHE A 83 -2.98 3.19 -0.83
N ILE A 84 -3.73 2.59 0.11
CA ILE A 84 -3.18 2.18 1.41
C ILE A 84 -1.98 1.26 1.22
N ARG A 85 -2.11 0.26 0.34
CA ARG A 85 -1.04 -0.68 0.07
C ARG A 85 0.17 -0.01 -0.59
N ALA A 86 -0.03 0.85 -1.58
CA ALA A 86 1.04 1.61 -2.24
C ALA A 86 1.83 2.44 -1.23
N ALA A 87 1.13 3.19 -0.38
CA ALA A 87 1.74 4.01 0.65
C ALA A 87 2.58 3.16 1.63
N ARG A 88 2.02 2.04 2.11
CA ARG A 88 2.73 1.12 3.01
C ARG A 88 3.98 0.52 2.37
N ALA A 89 3.91 0.15 1.08
CA ALA A 89 5.06 -0.35 0.32
C ALA A 89 6.15 0.71 0.13
N ALA A 90 5.76 1.99 -0.02
CA ALA A 90 6.67 3.13 -0.06
C ALA A 90 7.25 3.52 1.31
N GLY A 91 6.96 2.76 2.37
CA GLY A 91 7.47 2.99 3.71
C GLY A 91 6.64 3.94 4.57
N LEU A 92 5.47 4.40 4.09
CA LEU A 92 4.52 5.19 4.89
C LEU A 92 3.90 4.37 6.02
N LEU A 93 3.64 5.04 7.13
CA LEU A 93 2.87 4.45 8.22
C LEU A 93 1.38 4.56 7.93
N ILE A 94 0.60 3.59 8.43
CA ILE A 94 -0.87 3.68 8.37
C ILE A 94 -1.37 4.96 9.07
N LEU A 95 -0.66 5.39 10.12
CA LEU A 95 -0.93 6.64 10.85
C LEU A 95 -0.73 7.88 9.99
N ASP A 96 0.21 7.86 9.04
CA ASP A 96 0.46 8.99 8.13
C ASP A 96 -0.71 9.16 7.15
N ILE A 97 -1.31 8.06 6.68
CA ILE A 97 -2.35 8.08 5.64
C ILE A 97 -3.78 8.20 6.20
N LYS A 98 -4.00 7.84 7.46
CA LYS A 98 -5.30 7.90 8.13
C LYS A 98 -5.98 9.28 8.01
N PRO A 99 -5.32 10.42 8.29
CA PRO A 99 -5.93 11.73 8.19
C PRO A 99 -6.54 12.01 6.82
N LEU A 100 -5.83 11.65 5.74
CA LEU A 100 -6.34 11.83 4.37
C LEU A 100 -7.61 11.00 4.15
N LEU A 101 -7.61 9.73 4.58
CA LEU A 101 -8.77 8.85 4.36
C LEU A 101 -10.00 9.30 5.15
N TYR A 102 -9.80 9.81 6.37
CA TYR A 102 -10.90 10.38 7.17
C TYR A 102 -11.42 11.68 6.56
N ALA A 103 -10.56 12.60 6.15
CA ALA A 103 -10.96 13.84 5.49
C ALA A 103 -11.78 13.57 4.21
N ILE A 104 -11.40 12.55 3.42
CA ILE A 104 -12.16 12.14 2.24
C ILE A 104 -13.54 11.58 2.64
N ASN A 105 -13.66 10.83 3.73
CA ASN A 105 -14.95 10.32 4.21
C ASN A 105 -15.88 11.45 4.64
N GLU A 106 -15.33 12.49 5.26
CA GLU A 106 -16.08 13.63 5.79
C GLU A 106 -16.42 14.67 4.70
N GLY A 107 -15.80 14.56 3.52
CA GLY A 107 -15.93 15.56 2.46
C GLY A 107 -15.28 16.90 2.81
N ASP A 108 -14.35 16.90 3.78
CA ASP A 108 -13.63 18.10 4.19
C ASP A 108 -12.47 18.37 3.23
N GLN A 109 -12.72 19.25 2.26
CA GLN A 109 -11.73 19.63 1.25
C GLN A 109 -10.48 20.29 1.87
N GLN A 110 -10.63 21.09 2.92
CA GLN A 110 -9.50 21.78 3.54
C GLN A 110 -8.60 20.80 4.30
N ALA A 111 -9.20 19.86 5.04
CA ALA A 111 -8.46 18.79 5.71
C ALA A 111 -7.81 17.83 4.70
N CYS A 112 -8.47 17.55 3.56
CA CYS A 112 -7.88 16.76 2.48
C CYS A 112 -6.59 17.41 1.95
N GLU A 113 -6.64 18.69 1.59
CA GLU A 113 -5.47 19.44 1.09
C GLU A 113 -4.35 19.49 2.12
N ALA A 114 -4.68 19.70 3.40
CA ALA A 114 -3.69 19.68 4.48
C ALA A 114 -3.01 18.30 4.62
N ALA A 115 -3.80 17.23 4.62
CA ALA A 115 -3.29 15.86 4.72
C ALA A 115 -2.46 15.45 3.49
N MET A 116 -2.84 15.87 2.28
CA MET A 116 -2.05 15.65 1.07
C MET A 116 -0.70 16.34 1.13
N ARG A 117 -0.64 17.60 1.61
CA ARG A 117 0.64 18.31 1.78
C ARG A 117 1.55 17.61 2.78
N GLU A 118 1.03 17.20 3.93
CA GLU A 118 1.80 16.46 4.94
C GLU A 118 2.34 15.14 4.39
N LEU A 119 1.51 14.39 3.65
CA LEU A 119 1.94 13.16 3.01
C LEU A 119 3.03 13.41 1.96
N GLN A 120 2.92 14.48 1.18
CA GLN A 120 3.95 14.87 0.22
C GLN A 120 5.27 15.17 0.91
N THR A 121 5.26 15.94 2.01
CA THR A 121 6.47 16.21 2.80
C THR A 121 7.12 14.92 3.30
N LYS A 122 6.33 13.97 3.82
CA LYS A 122 6.84 12.66 4.26
C LYS A 122 7.39 11.80 3.13
N ILE A 123 6.88 11.96 1.91
CA ILE A 123 7.42 11.29 0.72
C ILE A 123 8.78 11.90 0.37
N ASP A 124 8.87 13.23 0.34
CA ASP A 124 10.11 13.95 0.02
C ASP A 124 11.23 13.64 1.04
N GLU A 125 10.90 13.61 2.33
CA GLU A 125 11.83 13.20 3.39
C GLU A 125 12.37 11.78 3.18
N ARG A 126 11.49 10.83 2.84
CA ARG A 126 11.91 9.45 2.57
C ARG A 126 12.79 9.35 1.34
N GLN A 127 12.46 10.09 0.28
CA GLN A 127 13.32 10.14 -0.92
C GLN A 127 14.71 10.65 -0.58
N ALA A 128 14.81 11.71 0.23
CA ALA A 128 16.10 12.23 0.70
C ALA A 128 16.89 11.20 1.51
N TYR A 129 16.22 10.47 2.43
CA TYR A 129 16.88 9.40 3.19
C TYR A 129 17.37 8.25 2.32
N LEU A 130 16.56 7.81 1.35
CA LEU A 130 16.93 6.74 0.41
C LEU A 130 18.12 7.16 -0.47
N GLN A 131 18.14 8.41 -0.95
CA GLN A 131 19.27 8.97 -1.71
C GLN A 131 20.56 9.03 -0.87
N ALA A 132 20.45 9.45 0.39
CA ALA A 132 21.58 9.50 1.30
C ALA A 132 22.14 8.10 1.59
N LEU A 133 21.26 7.11 1.79
CA LEU A 133 21.65 5.72 2.02
C LEU A 133 22.32 5.12 0.78
N ASP A 134 21.79 5.36 -0.43
CA ASP A 134 22.39 4.87 -1.67
C ASP A 134 23.80 5.47 -1.91
N SER A 135 23.98 6.74 -1.57
CA SER A 135 25.28 7.40 -1.59
C SER A 135 26.27 6.73 -0.62
N GLN A 136 25.86 6.47 0.62
CA GLN A 136 26.70 5.78 1.62
C GLN A 136 27.06 4.36 1.19
N LEU A 137 26.12 3.61 0.61
CA LEU A 137 26.39 2.27 0.10
C LEU A 137 27.39 2.30 -1.05
N SER A 138 27.31 3.31 -1.91
CA SER A 138 28.25 3.50 -3.02
C SER A 138 29.67 3.81 -2.54
N GLU A 139 29.81 4.65 -1.51
CA GLU A 139 31.10 4.92 -0.86
C GLU A 139 31.70 3.65 -0.25
N LEU A 140 30.90 2.88 0.51
CA LEU A 140 31.36 1.63 1.12
C LEU A 140 31.79 0.59 0.08
N ARG A 141 31.13 0.51 -1.08
CA ARG A 141 31.54 -0.37 -2.19
C ARG A 141 32.90 -0.02 -2.77
N GLN A 142 33.33 1.25 -2.72
CA GLN A 142 34.65 1.66 -3.22
C GLN A 142 35.78 1.27 -2.26
N LEU A 143 35.46 1.01 -0.99
CA LEU A 143 36.41 0.59 0.05
C LEU A 143 36.59 -0.93 0.13
N ALA A 144 35.72 -1.71 -0.51
CA ALA A 144 35.71 -3.18 -0.52
C ALA A 144 36.42 -3.74 -1.75
#